data_AF-A0A838T3W3-F1
#
_entry.id   AF-A0A838T3W3-F1
#
_cell.length_a   1.000
_cell.length_b   1.000
_cell.length_c   1.000
_cell.angle_alpha   90.00
_cell.angle_beta   90.00
_cell.angle_gamma   90.00
#
_symmetry.space_group_name_H-M   'P 1'
#
loop_
_entity.id
_entity.type
_entity.pdbx_description
1 polymer ?
#
loop_
_entity_poly.entity_id
_entity_poly.type
_entity_poly.pdbx_seq_one_letter_code
_entity_poly.pdbx_strand_id
1 'polypeptide(L)'
;MTKSFEFVDAGRTFKCSLEAQEKTPSEKWWWFTVSTDSRTRYAPFRAEAKDNETNVKKRIVAYYDNMLAARAAPPTPRWNGKPKPVEVAGGPAGAAPAAAPAAKEKASA
;
A
#
# COMPACT_ATOMS: atom_id res chain seq x y z
N MET A 1 26.19 14.60 -11.50
CA MET A 1 25.23 14.67 -12.62
C MET A 1 23.88 14.22 -12.12
N THR A 2 23.03 15.17 -11.75
CA THR A 2 21.66 14.94 -11.30
C THR A 2 20.78 14.67 -12.53
N LYS A 3 20.09 13.52 -12.54
CA LYS A 3 19.10 13.21 -13.58
C LYS A 3 17.74 13.70 -13.09
N SER A 4 17.19 14.72 -13.74
CA SER A 4 15.83 15.16 -13.52
C SER A 4 15.09 15.25 -14.86
N PHE A 5 13.79 14.97 -14.83
CA PHE A 5 12.91 15.08 -15.98
C PHE A 5 11.49 15.40 -15.54
N GLU A 6 10.74 16.02 -16.42
CA GLU A 6 9.33 16.33 -16.22
C GLU A 6 8.49 15.62 -17.29
N PHE A 7 7.30 15.17 -16.91
CA PHE A 7 6.32 14.63 -17.86
C PHE A 7 4.91 14.94 -17.38
N VAL A 8 3.94 14.92 -18.30
CA VAL A 8 2.52 15.08 -18.00
C VAL A 8 1.84 13.73 -18.16
N ASP A 9 1.07 13.33 -17.15
CA ASP A 9 0.27 12.11 -17.15
C ASP A 9 -1.10 12.38 -16.51
N ALA A 10 -2.18 11.89 -17.12
CA ALA A 10 -3.56 12.10 -16.66
C ALA A 10 -3.91 13.57 -16.32
N GLY A 11 -3.37 14.53 -17.08
CA GLY A 11 -3.57 15.98 -16.87
C GLY A 11 -2.78 16.58 -15.70
N ARG A 12 -1.80 15.85 -15.14
CA ARG A 12 -0.96 16.29 -14.01
C ARG A 12 0.49 16.29 -14.44
N THR A 13 1.22 17.33 -14.08
CA THR A 13 2.67 17.39 -14.32
C THR A 13 3.41 16.71 -13.19
N PHE A 14 4.29 15.78 -13.52
CA PHE A 14 5.18 15.07 -12.61
C PHE A 14 6.61 15.53 -12.86
N LYS A 15 7.24 16.13 -11.85
CA LYS A 15 8.67 16.48 -11.87
C LYS A 15 9.43 15.45 -11.08
N CYS A 16 10.32 14.70 -11.74
CA CYS A 16 11.13 13.65 -11.13
C CYS A 16 12.59 14.07 -11.08
N SER A 17 13.25 13.82 -9.96
CA SER A 17 14.66 14.12 -9.73
C SER A 17 15.33 12.99 -8.97
N LEU A 18 16.46 12.52 -9.48
CA LEU A 18 17.33 11.59 -8.79
C LEU A 18 18.32 12.39 -7.93
N GLU A 19 18.14 12.31 -6.62
CA GLU A 19 18.91 13.06 -5.63
C GLU A 19 19.50 12.10 -4.60
N ALA A 20 20.73 12.36 -4.17
CA ALA A 20 21.34 11.61 -3.08
C ALA A 20 20.78 12.12 -1.74
N GLN A 21 20.54 11.22 -0.80
CA GLN A 21 20.06 11.65 0.52
C GLN A 21 21.21 12.36 1.27
N GLU A 22 20.96 13.52 1.89
CA GLU A 22 21.99 14.24 2.66
C GLU A 22 22.63 13.37 3.76
N LYS A 23 21.84 12.50 4.39
CA LYS A 23 22.33 11.56 5.40
C LYS A 23 23.16 10.41 4.83
N THR A 24 22.91 10.02 3.57
CA THR A 24 23.55 8.86 2.95
C THR A 24 23.84 9.15 1.49
N PRO A 25 24.96 9.83 1.18
CA PRO A 25 25.27 10.24 -0.20
C PRO A 25 25.48 9.06 -1.16
N SER A 26 25.74 7.86 -0.63
CA SER A 26 25.82 6.60 -1.39
C SER A 26 24.46 6.10 -1.87
N GLU A 27 23.37 6.54 -1.26
CA GLU A 27 22.00 6.14 -1.61
C GLU A 27 21.32 7.25 -2.41
N LYS A 28 21.12 6.97 -3.69
CA LYS A 28 20.33 7.81 -4.59
C LYS A 28 18.88 7.40 -4.46
N TRP A 29 17.98 8.38 -4.40
CA TRP A 29 16.54 8.16 -4.31
C TRP A 29 15.85 8.90 -5.46
N TRP A 30 14.77 8.30 -5.96
CA TRP A 30 13.90 8.98 -6.91
C TRP A 30 12.90 9.83 -6.15
N TRP A 31 13.09 11.14 -6.24
CA TRP A 31 12.17 12.13 -5.71
C TRP A 31 11.23 12.57 -6.80
N PHE A 32 9.96 12.77 -6.49
CA PHE A 32 9.05 13.42 -7.42
C PHE A 32 8.10 14.40 -6.72
N THR A 33 7.65 15.39 -7.48
CA THR A 33 6.54 16.28 -7.13
C THR A 33 5.49 16.24 -8.22
N VAL A 34 4.26 16.57 -7.86
CA VAL A 34 3.13 16.62 -8.78
C VAL A 34 2.47 18.00 -8.68
N SER A 35 1.97 18.55 -9.80
CA SER A 35 1.35 19.87 -9.81
C SER A 35 0.15 20.01 -8.88
N THR A 36 -0.60 18.91 -8.66
CA THR A 36 -1.72 18.87 -7.71
C THR A 36 -1.29 18.98 -6.25
N ASP A 37 -0.02 18.70 -5.94
CA ASP A 37 0.53 18.69 -4.59
C ASP A 37 2.00 19.13 -4.59
N SER A 38 2.22 20.37 -5.05
CA SER A 38 3.56 20.92 -5.28
C SER A 38 4.37 21.17 -4.00
N ARG A 39 3.72 21.12 -2.82
CA ARG A 39 4.37 21.28 -1.51
C ARG A 39 5.01 20.00 -0.99
N THR A 40 4.57 18.83 -1.44
CA THR A 40 5.05 17.55 -0.91
C THR A 40 5.94 16.85 -1.94
N ARG A 41 7.15 16.50 -1.48
CA ARG A 41 8.13 15.75 -2.26
C ARG A 41 8.07 14.29 -1.81
N TYR A 42 7.83 13.39 -2.74
CA TYR A 42 7.68 11.97 -2.47
C TYR A 42 8.94 11.22 -2.91
N ALA A 43 9.47 10.36 -2.02
CA ALA A 43 10.60 9.47 -2.30
C ALA A 43 10.15 8.01 -2.20
N PRO A 44 9.43 7.48 -3.20
CA PRO A 44 8.81 6.16 -3.11
C PRO A 44 9.82 5.00 -3.17
N PHE A 45 10.92 5.14 -3.90
CA PHE A 45 11.90 4.07 -4.06
C PHE A 45 13.34 4.58 -4.24
N ARG A 46 14.28 3.75 -3.78
CA ARG A 46 15.72 3.93 -3.99
C ARG A 46 16.04 3.76 -5.47
N ALA A 47 16.95 4.59 -5.97
CA ALA A 47 17.43 4.52 -7.34
C ALA A 47 18.39 3.35 -7.53
N GLU A 48 18.13 2.56 -8.56
CA GLU A 48 18.91 1.39 -8.95
C GLU A 48 19.63 1.63 -10.28
N ALA A 49 20.73 0.91 -10.51
CA ALA A 49 21.50 1.04 -11.74
C ALA A 49 20.72 0.67 -13.02
N LYS A 50 19.63 -0.09 -12.87
CA LYS A 50 18.73 -0.51 -13.97
C LYS A 50 17.51 0.41 -14.13
N ASP A 51 17.43 1.50 -13.36
CA ASP A 51 16.34 2.45 -13.52
C ASP A 51 16.46 3.18 -14.85
N ASN A 52 15.49 2.88 -15.72
CA ASN A 52 15.24 3.60 -16.94
C ASN A 52 14.08 4.57 -16.73
N GLU A 53 14.10 5.69 -17.45
CA GLU A 53 13.07 6.72 -17.38
C GLU A 53 11.66 6.13 -17.53
N THR A 54 11.46 5.22 -18.48
CA THR A 54 10.17 4.54 -18.70
C THR A 54 9.70 3.71 -17.50
N ASN A 55 10.60 3.00 -16.82
CA ASN A 55 10.25 2.20 -15.64
C ASN A 55 9.95 3.09 -14.44
N VAL A 56 10.74 4.14 -14.25
CA VAL A 56 10.56 5.12 -13.17
C VAL A 56 9.22 5.83 -13.33
N LYS A 57 8.88 6.30 -14.54
CA LYS A 57 7.59 6.91 -14.86
C LYS A 57 6.42 6.00 -14.49
N LYS A 58 6.43 4.75 -14.97
CA LYS A 58 5.37 3.77 -14.66
C LYS A 58 5.21 3.54 -13.15
N ARG A 59 6.31 3.39 -12.42
CA ARG A 59 6.28 3.19 -10.96
C ARG A 59 5.73 4.40 -10.21
N ILE A 60 6.13 5.61 -10.60
CA ILE A 60 5.67 6.86 -9.96
C ILE A 60 4.18 7.07 -10.20
N VAL A 61 3.72 6.87 -11.44
CA VAL A 61 2.29 6.98 -11.78
C VAL A 61 1.47 5.94 -11.02
N ALA A 62 1.89 4.67 -11.02
CA ALA A 62 1.19 3.61 -10.28
C ALA A 62 1.16 3.87 -8.77
N TYR A 63 2.25 4.39 -8.20
CA TYR A 63 2.29 4.76 -6.78
C TYR A 63 1.31 5.90 -6.47
N TYR A 64 1.27 6.94 -7.30
CA TYR A 64 0.38 8.08 -7.08
C TYR A 64 -1.09 7.71 -7.29
N ASP A 65 -1.38 6.88 -8.30
CA ASP A 65 -2.73 6.36 -8.54
C ASP A 65 -3.21 5.50 -7.38
N ASN A 66 -2.38 4.58 -6.88
CA ASN A 66 -2.71 3.76 -5.70
C ASN A 66 -2.94 4.63 -4.45
N MET A 67 -2.14 5.69 -4.26
CA MET A 67 -2.34 6.63 -3.15
C MET A 67 -3.68 7.38 -3.30
N LEU A 68 -4.04 7.80 -4.51
CA LEU A 68 -5.32 8.45 -4.76
C LEU A 68 -6.50 7.50 -4.60
N ALA A 69 -6.38 6.27 -5.09
CA ALA A 69 -7.38 5.22 -4.91
C ALA A 69 -7.58 4.94 -3.41
N ALA A 70 -6.50 4.85 -2.63
CA ALA A 70 -6.57 4.69 -1.18
C ALA A 70 -7.21 5.90 -0.47
N ARG A 71 -7.02 7.12 -0.99
CA ARG A 71 -7.68 8.33 -0.48
C ARG A 71 -9.16 8.42 -0.87
N ALA A 72 -9.52 7.96 -2.05
CA ALA A 72 -10.88 7.93 -2.56
C ALA A 72 -11.69 6.76 -1.98
N ALA A 73 -11.02 5.71 -1.51
CA ALA A 73 -11.66 4.58 -0.87
C ALA A 73 -12.38 5.04 0.42
N PRO A 74 -13.66 4.67 0.61
CA PRO A 74 -14.35 4.95 1.85
C PRO A 74 -13.63 4.24 3.00
N PRO A 75 -13.51 4.87 4.19
CA PRO A 75 -12.86 4.24 5.32
C PRO A 75 -13.56 2.93 5.64
N THR A 76 -12.82 1.82 5.57
CA THR A 76 -13.33 0.51 5.97
C THR A 76 -13.86 0.62 7.41
N PRO A 77 -15.11 0.21 7.68
CA PRO A 77 -15.64 0.21 9.03
C PRO A 77 -14.76 -0.70 9.89
N ARG A 78 -14.04 -0.08 10.83
CA ARG A 78 -13.23 -0.79 11.81
C ARG A 78 -14.22 -1.54 12.69
N TRP A 79 -14.21 -2.86 12.64
CA TRP A 79 -15.09 -3.70 13.44
C TRP A 79 -14.81 -3.46 14.93
N ASN A 80 -15.60 -2.58 15.56
CA ASN A 80 -15.51 -2.21 16.97
C ASN A 80 -16.56 -2.93 17.85
N GLY A 81 -17.18 -4.02 17.37
CA GLY A 81 -18.24 -4.71 18.12
C GLY A 81 -17.99 -6.20 18.21
N LYS A 82 -17.95 -6.78 19.41
CA LYS A 82 -18.07 -8.23 19.61
C LYS A 82 -19.34 -8.71 18.88
N PRO A 83 -19.33 -9.84 18.15
CA PRO A 83 -20.53 -10.31 17.47
C PRO A 83 -21.60 -10.60 18.54
N LYS A 84 -22.70 -9.84 18.51
CA LYS A 84 -23.90 -10.19 19.26
C LYS A 84 -24.58 -11.31 18.45
N PRO A 85 -24.76 -12.51 19.01
CA PRO A 85 -25.47 -13.57 18.31
C PRO A 85 -26.90 -13.07 18.05
N VAL A 86 -27.23 -12.88 16.78
CA VAL A 86 -28.62 -12.83 16.34
C VAL A 86 -29.08 -14.28 16.28
N GLU A 87 -29.84 -14.67 17.29
CA GLU A 87 -30.59 -15.92 17.31
C GLU A 87 -31.65 -15.86 16.20
N VAL A 88 -31.29 -16.34 15.02
CA VAL A 88 -32.23 -16.54 13.92
C VAL A 88 -32.90 -17.89 14.16
N ALA A 89 -34.10 -17.84 14.71
CA ALA A 89 -35.02 -18.97 14.73
C ALA A 89 -35.47 -19.29 13.30
N GLY A 90 -35.18 -20.50 12.82
CA GLY A 90 -35.76 -21.08 11.61
C GLY A 90 -34.74 -21.78 10.70
N GLY A 91 -34.64 -23.10 10.81
CA GLY A 91 -33.81 -23.98 9.95
C GLY A 91 -34.40 -24.19 8.52
N PRO A 92 -34.01 -25.25 7.76
CA PRO A 92 -33.49 -26.52 8.27
C PRO A 92 -32.28 -27.15 7.52
N ALA A 93 -31.71 -28.14 8.21
CA ALA A 93 -31.18 -29.40 7.71
C ALA A 93 -30.10 -29.40 6.62
N GLY A 94 -28.88 -29.77 7.03
CA GLY A 94 -27.81 -30.20 6.14
C GLY A 94 -26.65 -30.84 6.88
N ALA A 95 -26.89 -32.00 7.48
CA ALA A 95 -25.93 -33.06 7.80
C ALA A 95 -24.72 -32.75 8.72
N ALA A 96 -24.85 -33.21 9.97
CA ALA A 96 -23.74 -33.75 10.75
C ALA A 96 -23.10 -34.95 10.01
N PRO A 97 -21.84 -35.28 10.34
CA PRO A 97 -21.61 -36.21 11.46
C PRO A 97 -20.69 -35.53 12.51
N ALA A 98 -21.01 -35.49 13.80
CA ALA A 98 -20.94 -36.60 14.78
C ALA A 98 -19.64 -37.43 14.59
N ALA A 99 -18.73 -37.60 15.53
CA ALA A 99 -18.67 -37.26 16.93
C ALA A 99 -17.18 -37.29 17.37
N ALA A 100 -16.94 -36.65 18.51
CA ALA A 100 -15.71 -36.50 19.31
C ALA A 100 -15.18 -37.86 19.88
N PRO A 101 -14.25 -37.95 20.87
CA PRO A 101 -13.65 -36.90 21.71
C PRO A 101 -12.18 -37.09 22.19
N ALA A 102 -11.66 -36.08 22.91
CA ALA A 102 -10.71 -36.14 24.05
C ALA A 102 -9.29 -36.73 23.79
N ALA A 103 -8.17 -36.38 24.42
CA ALA A 103 -7.71 -35.54 25.54
C ALA A 103 -6.20 -35.28 25.22
N LYS A 104 -5.39 -34.37 25.78
CA LYS A 104 -5.06 -33.98 27.16
C LYS A 104 -4.05 -32.81 27.00
N GLU A 105 -4.23 -31.68 27.67
CA GLU A 105 -3.53 -31.35 28.92
C GLU A 105 -2.14 -30.71 28.70
N LYS A 106 -2.06 -29.40 29.01
CA LYS A 106 -0.81 -28.77 29.43
C LYS A 106 -0.50 -29.22 30.86
N ALA A 107 0.73 -29.66 31.10
CA ALA A 107 1.46 -29.56 32.37
C ALA A 107 2.91 -29.24 31.98
N SER A 108 3.42 -28.04 32.28
CA SER A 108 4.11 -27.69 33.52
C SER A 108 5.22 -28.67 33.90
N ALA A 109 6.45 -28.28 33.58
CA ALA A 109 7.64 -28.42 34.43
C ALA A 109 8.66 -27.37 33.98
#